data_AF-A0A3G1L0Z9-F1
#
_entry.id   AF-A0A3G1L0Z9-F1
#
_cell.length_a   1.000
_cell.length_b   1.000
_cell.length_c   1.000
_cell.angle_alpha   90.00
_cell.angle_beta   90.00
_cell.angle_gamma   90.00
#
_symmetry.space_group_name_H-M   'P 1'
#
loop_
_entity.id
_entity.type
_entity.pdbx_description
1 polymer ?
#
loop_
_entity_poly.entity_id
_entity_poly.type
_entity_poly.pdbx_seq_one_letter_code
_entity_poly.pdbx_strand_id
1 'polypeptide(L)'
;MGNRFRLLDYGCIRTDAGTPLEERLEKIYHGMILLINRWHPEELAIEELFFNKNTRTALTVGHARGVIFLAAAHQKVPIREYTPLQVKQAVVGYGRADKHQVQYMVKALLNLSSLPKPDDAADALAIAICHAHWHSVEHTINQKER
;
A
#
# COMPACT_ATOMS: atom_id res chain seq x y z
N MET A 1 12.01 18.62 -12.90
CA MET A 1 11.51 17.23 -12.79
C MET A 1 10.08 17.34 -12.27
N GLY A 2 9.09 17.18 -13.15
CA GLY A 2 7.68 17.43 -12.83
C GLY A 2 7.13 16.27 -12.01
N ASN A 3 6.92 16.48 -10.73
CA ASN A 3 6.28 15.49 -9.88
C ASN A 3 4.80 15.38 -10.28
N ARG A 4 4.39 14.23 -10.82
CA ARG A 4 3.02 13.99 -11.31
C ARG A 4 2.09 13.46 -10.22
N PHE A 5 2.57 13.27 -9.00
CA PHE A 5 1.78 12.75 -7.90
C PHE A 5 1.11 13.86 -7.10
N ARG A 6 -0.15 13.61 -6.74
CA ARG A 6 -0.91 14.43 -5.81
C ARG A 6 -1.36 13.54 -4.67
N LEU A 7 -0.90 13.81 -3.46
CA LEU A 7 -1.41 13.15 -2.26
C LEU A 7 -2.89 13.54 -2.07
N LEU A 8 -3.76 12.54 -1.92
CA LEU A 8 -5.16 12.75 -1.57
C LEU A 8 -5.39 12.64 -0.06
N ASP A 9 -4.92 11.55 0.54
CA ASP A 9 -5.06 11.26 1.96
C ASP A 9 -4.06 10.16 2.38
N TYR A 10 -3.79 10.04 3.68
CA TYR A 10 -3.09 8.90 4.27
C TYR A 10 -3.45 8.72 5.74
N GLY A 11 -3.36 7.49 6.24
CA GLY A 11 -3.67 7.18 7.62
C GLY A 11 -3.40 5.74 7.98
N CYS A 12 -3.93 5.30 9.12
CA CYS A 12 -3.80 3.93 9.61
C CYS A 12 -5.11 3.51 10.30
N ILE A 13 -5.68 2.37 9.89
CA ILE A 13 -6.80 1.76 10.59
C ILE A 13 -6.24 1.07 11.84
N ARG A 14 -6.44 1.70 13.01
CA ARG A 14 -5.94 1.20 14.28
C ARG A 14 -6.94 0.28 14.96
N THR A 15 -6.45 -0.86 15.43
CA THR A 15 -7.18 -1.80 16.29
C THR A 15 -6.50 -1.84 17.65
N ASP A 16 -7.29 -1.85 18.73
CA ASP A 16 -6.75 -1.77 20.08
C ASP A 16 -6.20 -3.14 20.53
N ALA A 17 -5.17 -3.10 21.38
CA ALA A 17 -4.63 -4.31 21.97
C ALA A 17 -5.66 -4.91 22.94
N GLY A 18 -5.85 -6.23 22.88
CA GLY A 18 -6.80 -6.94 23.74
C GLY A 18 -8.21 -7.10 23.17
N THR A 19 -8.55 -6.41 22.07
CA THR A 19 -9.82 -6.64 21.35
C THR A 19 -9.82 -8.04 20.70
N PRO A 20 -10.94 -8.79 20.75
CA PRO A 20 -11.07 -10.06 20.04
C PRO A 20 -10.72 -9.98 18.55
N LEU A 21 -10.17 -11.05 17.98
CA LEU A 21 -9.62 -11.03 16.63
C LEU A 21 -10.70 -10.67 15.60
N GLU A 22 -11.86 -11.30 15.71
CA GLU A 22 -13.03 -11.12 14.85
C GLU A 22 -13.51 -9.66 14.81
N GLU A 23 -13.56 -8.97 15.96
CA GLU A 23 -13.93 -7.56 16.05
C GLU A 23 -12.86 -6.66 15.41
N ARG A 24 -11.57 -7.00 15.58
CA ARG A 24 -10.47 -6.29 14.92
C ARG A 24 -10.55 -6.43 13.41
N LEU A 25 -10.87 -7.63 12.92
CA LEU A 25 -11.04 -7.92 11.51
C LEU A 25 -12.28 -7.20 10.94
N GLU A 26 -13.39 -7.17 11.65
CA GLU A 26 -14.58 -6.40 11.29
C GLU A 26 -14.27 -4.89 11.18
N LYS A 27 -13.52 -4.33 12.14
CA LYS A 27 -13.08 -2.92 12.09
C LYS A 27 -12.22 -2.63 10.85
N ILE A 28 -11.33 -3.55 10.48
CA ILE A 28 -10.52 -3.44 9.26
C ILE A 28 -11.42 -3.47 8.03
N TYR A 29 -12.37 -4.42 7.95
CA TYR A 29 -13.31 -4.53 6.84
C TYR A 29 -14.09 -3.23 6.63
N HIS A 30 -14.75 -2.72 7.68
CA HIS A 30 -15.53 -1.48 7.60
C HIS A 30 -14.66 -0.28 7.23
N GLY A 31 -13.45 -0.18 7.80
CA GLY A 31 -12.49 0.87 7.43
C GLY A 31 -12.12 0.83 5.96
N MET A 32 -11.87 -0.35 5.39
CA MET A 32 -11.57 -0.51 3.97
C MET A 32 -12.77 -0.14 3.08
N ILE A 33 -13.98 -0.61 3.43
CA ILE A 33 -15.20 -0.26 2.69
C ILE A 33 -15.41 1.26 2.68
N LEU A 34 -15.21 1.94 3.81
CA LEU A 34 -15.31 3.40 3.90
C LEU A 34 -14.30 4.11 2.99
N LEU A 35 -13.04 3.67 2.99
CA LEU A 35 -11.98 4.27 2.17
C LEU A 35 -12.24 4.07 0.68
N ILE A 36 -12.63 2.85 0.27
CA ILE A 36 -12.95 2.53 -1.13
C ILE A 36 -14.14 3.35 -1.60
N ASN A 37 -15.20 3.45 -0.80
CA ASN A 37 -16.38 4.26 -1.14
C ASN A 37 -16.09 5.76 -1.16
N ARG A 38 -15.17 6.25 -0.31
CA ARG A 38 -14.81 7.67 -0.29
C ARG A 38 -14.00 8.08 -1.51
N TRP A 39 -13.04 7.24 -1.91
CA TRP A 39 -12.03 7.62 -2.90
C TRP A 39 -12.23 6.98 -4.28
N HIS A 40 -13.07 5.96 -4.40
CA HIS A 40 -13.32 5.21 -5.64
C HIS A 40 -12.04 4.86 -6.41
N PRO A 41 -11.07 4.17 -5.76
CA PRO A 41 -9.83 3.80 -6.42
C PRO A 41 -10.08 2.84 -7.59
N GLU A 42 -9.32 3.02 -8.67
CA GLU A 42 -9.35 2.11 -9.82
C GLU A 42 -8.70 0.76 -9.50
N GLU A 43 -7.62 0.76 -8.71
CA GLU A 43 -6.93 -0.44 -8.24
C GLU A 43 -6.47 -0.26 -6.78
N LEU A 44 -6.30 -1.38 -6.07
CA LEU A 44 -5.66 -1.43 -4.75
C LEU A 44 -4.27 -2.05 -4.86
N ALA A 45 -3.25 -1.32 -4.40
CA ALA A 45 -1.88 -1.80 -4.34
C ALA A 45 -1.56 -2.34 -2.95
N ILE A 46 -1.00 -3.54 -2.87
CA ILE A 46 -0.66 -4.24 -1.62
C ILE A 46 0.78 -4.78 -1.70
N GLU A 47 1.49 -4.80 -0.58
CA GLU A 47 2.79 -5.48 -0.50
C GLU A 47 2.60 -7.01 -0.43
N GLU A 48 3.37 -7.73 -1.24
CA GLU A 48 3.42 -9.18 -1.21
C GLU A 48 4.10 -9.68 0.07
N LEU A 49 3.44 -10.60 0.78
CA LEU A 49 3.96 -11.15 2.03
C LEU A 49 5.01 -12.23 1.77
N PHE A 50 6.25 -11.99 2.22
CA PHE A 50 7.29 -13.01 2.31
C PHE A 50 7.38 -13.56 3.72
N PHE A 51 6.96 -14.81 3.93
CA PHE A 51 7.02 -15.43 5.25
C PHE A 51 8.37 -16.12 5.47
N ASN A 52 9.14 -15.61 6.43
CA ASN A 52 10.31 -16.30 6.97
C ASN A 52 10.18 -16.49 8.49
N LYS A 53 10.29 -17.76 8.93
CA LYS A 53 10.44 -18.30 10.30
C LYS A 53 9.36 -18.00 11.37
N ASN A 54 8.63 -16.89 11.37
CA ASN A 54 7.65 -16.57 12.43
C ASN A 54 6.20 -16.77 11.99
N THR A 55 5.68 -17.98 12.21
CA THR A 55 4.34 -18.42 11.79
C THR A 55 3.18 -17.70 12.50
N ARG A 56 3.36 -17.28 13.77
CA ARG A 56 2.28 -16.62 14.54
C ARG A 56 1.97 -15.22 14.02
N THR A 57 3.02 -14.43 13.78
CA THR A 57 2.86 -13.10 13.19
C THR A 57 2.35 -13.20 11.76
N ALA A 58 2.88 -14.16 10.99
CA ALA A 58 2.43 -14.45 9.64
C ALA A 58 0.91 -14.72 9.57
N LEU A 59 0.38 -15.56 10.47
CA LEU A 59 -1.04 -15.88 10.51
C LEU A 59 -1.91 -14.66 10.84
N THR A 60 -1.49 -13.85 11.82
CA THR A 60 -2.23 -12.65 12.24
C THR A 60 -2.30 -11.61 11.12
N VAL A 61 -1.19 -11.37 10.42
CA VAL A 61 -1.15 -10.49 9.24
C VAL A 61 -1.97 -11.10 8.09
N GLY A 62 -1.91 -12.42 7.92
CA GLY A 62 -2.69 -13.15 6.92
C GLY A 62 -4.20 -12.97 7.09
N HIS A 63 -4.72 -13.00 8.33
CA HIS A 63 -6.14 -12.73 8.59
C HIS A 63 -6.55 -11.32 8.14
N ALA A 64 -5.78 -10.29 8.52
CA ALA A 64 -6.05 -8.91 8.13
C ALA A 64 -5.98 -8.74 6.60
N ARG A 65 -4.99 -9.35 5.94
CA ARG A 65 -4.87 -9.34 4.48
C ARG A 65 -6.06 -10.02 3.80
N GLY A 66 -6.53 -11.16 4.31
CA GLY A 66 -7.71 -11.84 3.78
C GLY A 66 -8.96 -10.95 3.81
N VAL A 67 -9.15 -10.20 4.90
CA VAL A 67 -10.24 -9.22 5.02
C VAL A 67 -10.12 -8.08 4.02
N ILE A 68 -8.91 -7.55 3.80
CA ILE A 68 -8.66 -6.50 2.81
C ILE A 68 -9.01 -7.00 1.40
N PHE A 69 -8.60 -8.23 1.06
CA PHE A 69 -8.92 -8.87 -0.21
C PHE A 69 -10.43 -9.05 -0.39
N LEU A 70 -11.13 -9.50 0.66
CA LEU A 70 -12.58 -9.63 0.63
C LEU A 70 -13.29 -8.27 0.42
N ALA A 71 -12.84 -7.22 1.11
CA ALA A 71 -13.38 -5.88 0.96
C ALA A 71 -13.21 -5.33 -0.47
N ALA A 72 -12.03 -5.53 -1.07
CA ALA A 72 -11.76 -5.17 -2.46
C ALA A 72 -12.68 -5.92 -3.43
N ALA A 73 -12.82 -7.24 -3.25
CA ALA A 73 -13.67 -8.08 -4.08
C ALA A 73 -15.16 -7.68 -4.01
N HIS A 74 -15.67 -7.36 -2.82
CA HIS A 74 -17.04 -6.86 -2.63
C HIS A 74 -17.29 -5.57 -3.41
N GLN A 75 -16.27 -4.70 -3.48
CA GLN A 75 -16.35 -3.42 -4.17
C GLN A 75 -15.90 -3.48 -5.63
N LYS A 76 -15.56 -4.68 -6.13
CA LYS A 76 -15.06 -4.92 -7.50
C LYS A 76 -13.83 -4.10 -7.85
N VAL A 77 -12.96 -3.85 -6.88
CA VAL A 77 -11.69 -3.15 -7.09
C VAL A 77 -10.58 -4.20 -7.27
N PRO A 78 -9.88 -4.24 -8.42
CA PRO A 78 -8.78 -5.17 -8.64
C PRO A 78 -7.61 -4.87 -7.69
N ILE A 79 -6.86 -5.91 -7.35
CA ILE A 79 -5.67 -5.82 -6.49
C ILE A 79 -4.42 -6.08 -7.32
N ARG A 80 -3.38 -5.27 -7.07
CA ARG A 80 -2.00 -5.51 -7.52
C ARG A 80 -1.07 -5.70 -6.35
N GLU A 81 -0.15 -6.62 -6.50
CA GLU A 81 0.80 -6.99 -5.46
C GLU A 81 2.22 -6.65 -5.87
N TYR A 82 3.02 -6.18 -4.91
CA TYR A 82 4.39 -5.77 -5.13
C TYR A 82 5.31 -6.34 -4.07
N THR A 83 6.44 -6.91 -4.51
CA THR A 83 7.49 -7.35 -3.60
C THR A 83 8.17 -6.16 -2.91
N PRO A 84 8.75 -6.34 -1.70
CA PRO A 84 9.55 -5.29 -1.06
C PRO A 84 10.69 -4.77 -1.95
N LEU A 85 11.24 -5.62 -2.81
CA LEU A 85 12.28 -5.25 -3.77
C LEU A 85 11.75 -4.29 -4.83
N GLN A 86 10.58 -4.59 -5.41
CA GLN A 86 9.93 -3.73 -6.41
C GLN A 86 9.58 -2.36 -5.81
N VAL A 87 9.05 -2.32 -4.58
CA VAL A 87 8.73 -1.06 -3.90
C VAL A 87 9.97 -0.21 -3.73
N LYS A 88 11.07 -0.78 -3.22
CA LYS A 88 12.35 -0.07 -3.05
C LYS A 88 12.92 0.43 -4.38
N GLN A 89 12.90 -0.40 -5.42
CA GLN A 89 13.35 -0.02 -6.76
C GLN A 89 12.51 1.13 -7.32
N ALA A 90 11.19 1.06 -7.21
CA ALA A 90 10.30 2.08 -7.77
C ALA A 90 10.37 3.42 -7.03
N VAL A 91 10.63 3.42 -5.73
CA VAL A 91 10.65 4.64 -4.90
C VAL A 91 12.03 5.28 -4.82
N VAL A 92 13.09 4.47 -4.67
CA VAL A 92 14.46 4.97 -4.42
C VAL A 92 15.38 4.78 -5.64
N GLY A 93 14.99 3.95 -6.62
CA GLY A 93 15.78 3.64 -7.82
C GLY A 93 16.64 2.39 -7.71
N TYR A 94 16.74 1.76 -6.52
CA TYR A 94 17.47 0.50 -6.33
C TYR A 94 16.90 -0.33 -5.17
N GLY A 95 17.07 -1.65 -5.25
CA GLY A 95 16.38 -2.60 -4.38
C GLY A 95 16.96 -2.80 -2.97
N ARG A 96 18.18 -2.33 -2.71
CA ARG A 96 18.88 -2.47 -1.42
C ARG A 96 18.69 -1.27 -0.49
N ALA A 97 17.77 -0.37 -0.81
CA ALA A 97 17.49 0.81 0.01
C ALA A 97 17.03 0.41 1.43
N ASP A 98 17.46 1.18 2.42
CA ASP A 98 16.98 1.06 3.79
C ASP A 98 15.61 1.74 3.99
N LYS A 99 14.98 1.51 5.15
CA LYS A 99 13.64 2.05 5.45
C LYS A 99 13.62 3.58 5.49
N HIS A 100 14.65 4.23 6.01
CA HIS A 100 14.71 5.68 6.11
C HIS A 100 14.83 6.33 4.73
N GLN A 101 15.58 5.71 3.82
CA GLN A 101 15.69 6.17 2.44
C GLN A 101 14.34 6.11 1.72
N VAL A 102 13.57 5.03 1.90
CA VAL A 102 12.22 4.93 1.35
C VAL A 102 11.31 6.04 1.90
N GLN A 103 11.28 6.24 3.22
CA GLN A 103 10.44 7.28 3.84
C GLN A 103 10.81 8.69 3.38
N TYR A 104 12.11 8.98 3.27
CA TYR A 104 12.59 10.28 2.76
C TYR A 104 12.16 10.50 1.31
N MET A 105 12.28 9.47 0.47
CA MET A 105 11.85 9.53 -0.93
C MET A 105 10.34 9.69 -1.06
N VAL A 106 9.53 9.02 -0.23
CA VAL A 106 8.08 9.24 -0.17
C VAL A 106 7.76 10.71 0.12
N LYS A 107 8.41 11.31 1.11
CA LYS A 107 8.24 12.74 1.43
C LYS A 107 8.58 13.62 0.22
N ALA A 108 9.71 13.38 -0.43
CA ALA A 108 10.16 14.16 -1.58
C ALA A 108 9.23 13.99 -2.80
N LEU A 109 8.86 12.75 -3.12
CA LEU A 109 7.98 12.39 -4.24
C LEU A 109 6.51 12.79 -4.02
N LEU A 110 6.10 13.14 -2.81
CA LEU A 110 4.75 13.66 -2.54
C LEU A 110 4.76 15.12 -2.08
N ASN A 111 5.94 15.77 -2.09
CA ASN A 111 6.16 17.13 -1.64
C ASN A 111 5.58 17.42 -0.24
N LEU A 112 5.78 16.50 0.71
CA LEU A 112 5.27 16.61 2.06
C LEU A 112 6.19 17.49 2.92
N SER A 113 5.61 18.28 3.83
CA SER A 113 6.37 19.13 4.75
C SER A 113 7.19 18.31 5.76
N SER A 114 6.67 17.17 6.20
CA SER A 114 7.30 16.24 7.15
C SER A 114 7.21 14.80 6.67
N LEU A 115 7.97 13.90 7.32
CA LEU A 115 7.82 12.46 7.10
C LEU A 115 6.40 12.02 7.48
N PRO A 116 5.74 11.15 6.68
CA PRO A 116 4.44 10.61 7.03
C PRO A 116 4.55 9.80 8.33
N LYS A 117 3.53 9.92 9.18
CA LYS A 117 3.37 9.13 10.39
C LYS A 117 1.96 8.56 10.48
N PRO A 118 1.76 7.35 11.04
CA PRO A 118 2.79 6.41 11.51
C PRO A 118 3.64 5.85 10.37
N ASP A 119 4.71 5.12 10.71
CA ASP A 119 5.58 4.44 9.75
C ASP A 119 4.79 3.61 8.72
N ASP A 120 3.74 2.91 9.16
CA ASP A 120 2.89 2.10 8.30
C ASP A 120 2.21 2.92 7.19
N ALA A 121 1.94 4.21 7.44
CA ALA A 121 1.38 5.10 6.43
C ALA A 121 2.43 5.51 5.39
N ALA A 122 3.69 5.66 5.79
CA ALA A 122 4.78 5.89 4.83
C ALA A 122 5.00 4.67 3.94
N ASP A 123 4.93 3.46 4.52
CA ASP A 123 5.04 2.20 3.79
C ASP A 123 3.87 2.05 2.80
N ALA A 124 2.63 2.35 3.20
CA ALA A 124 1.46 2.37 2.31
C ALA A 124 1.61 3.37 1.15
N LEU A 125 2.11 4.58 1.41
CA LEU A 125 2.38 5.57 0.36
C LEU A 125 3.49 5.11 -0.60
N ALA A 126 4.52 4.42 -0.11
CA ALA A 126 5.57 3.85 -0.94
C ALA A 126 5.00 2.80 -1.93
N ILE A 127 4.10 1.94 -1.47
CA ILE A 127 3.41 0.96 -2.32
C ILE A 127 2.54 1.66 -3.37
N ALA A 128 1.82 2.72 -2.99
CA ALA A 128 1.00 3.49 -3.94
C ALA A 128 1.86 4.18 -5.02
N ILE A 129 3.00 4.76 -4.65
CA ILE A 129 3.96 5.33 -5.61
C ILE A 129 4.52 4.24 -6.53
N CYS A 130 4.89 3.08 -5.97
CA CYS A 130 5.36 1.93 -6.75
C CYS A 130 4.32 1.55 -7.82
N HIS A 131 3.07 1.37 -7.40
CA HIS A 131 1.97 1.04 -8.30
C HIS A 131 1.79 2.07 -9.41
N ALA A 132 1.79 3.36 -9.07
CA ALA A 132 1.60 4.43 -10.05
C ALA A 132 2.74 4.51 -11.08
N HIS A 133 4.00 4.23 -10.68
CA HIS A 133 5.12 4.10 -11.61
C HIS A 133 4.93 2.92 -12.57
N TRP A 134 4.53 1.75 -12.07
CA TRP A 134 4.30 0.56 -12.89
C TRP A 134 3.15 0.75 -13.89
N HIS A 135 2.02 1.32 -13.45
CA HIS A 135 0.88 1.60 -14.31
C HIS A 135 1.25 2.56 -15.46
N SER A 136 2.08 3.59 -15.18
CA SER A 136 2.56 4.50 -16.23
C SER A 136 3.42 3.79 -17.28
N VAL A 137 4.20 2.77 -16.89
CA VAL A 137 5.05 1.99 -17.81
C VAL A 137 4.19 1.09 -18.69
N GLU A 138 3.26 0.33 -18.11
CA GLU A 138 2.35 -0.56 -18.86
C GLU A 138 1.53 0.23 -19.88
N HIS A 139 0.99 1.39 -19.49
CA HIS A 139 0.22 2.24 -20.39
C HIS A 139 1.08 2.76 -21.57
N THR A 140 2.37 3.03 -21.34
CA THR A 140 3.28 3.49 -22.40
C THR A 140 3.64 2.36 -23.37
N ILE A 141 3.82 1.14 -22.87
CA ILE A 141 4.12 -0.05 -23.69
C ILE A 141 2.90 -0.39 -24.55
N ASN A 142 1.71 -0.48 -23.94
CA ASN A 142 0.47 -0.83 -24.64
C ASN A 142 0.02 0.20 -25.69
N GLN A 143 0.51 1.45 -25.60
CA GLN A 143 0.28 2.48 -26.61
C GLN A 143 1.25 2.41 -27.80
N LYS A 144 2.42 1.78 -27.65
CA LYS A 144 3.38 1.58 -28.75
C LYS A 144 3.09 0.35 -29.59
N GLU A 145 2.29 -0.58 -29.07
CA GLU A 145 1.86 -1.80 -29.78
C GLU A 145 0.51 -1.63 -30.52
N ARG A 146 -0.02 -0.41 -30.58
CA ARG A 146 -1.18 -0.01 -31.39
C ARG A 146 -0.76 1.03 -32.43
#